data_AF-A0A3Q3W350-F1
#
_entry.id   AF-A0A3Q3W350-F1
#
_cell.length_a   1.000
_cell.length_b   1.000
_cell.length_c   1.000
_cell.angle_alpha   90.00
_cell.angle_beta   90.00
_cell.angle_gamma   90.00
#
_symmetry.space_group_name_H-M   'P 1'
#
loop_
_entity.id
_entity.type
_entity.pdbx_description
1 polymer ?
#
loop_
_entity_poly.entity_id
_entity_poly.type
_entity_poly.pdbx_seq_one_letter_code
_entity_poly.pdbx_strand_id
1 'polypeptide(L)'
;LFHIIILSLCAHKVSPKKLPREFETSRLHAVLQDLVRYGKTKHELNRDDWLRLFDVPKRWFWHFYALSVAWNGLLLVLYLNAIISHRSYPSWLPRVLDLLTGMTSTHNPVPQLSTLLVQLLLCLHSLRRLLECLCVSVFSDGVIHLVQYVFGLCYYIALGLTVLCSDRLGKGTGSLLSQLDWFNVAGVTLFIGASVLQHQSMVLLARLRTGKSGRVETLAHKVPIGGWFELVSCPHYFAELLIYVSFSLVFGGLSLTWWLVVLYVLFNQALAAQLCHDLYINKYKSYPMNRKAFIPFVL
;
A
#
# COMPACT_ATOMS: atom_id res chain seq x y z
N LEU A 1 0.77 -10.94 -10.18
CA LEU A 1 1.67 -9.87 -9.70
C LEU A 1 2.40 -10.23 -8.39
N PHE A 2 1.77 -10.85 -7.37
CA PHE A 2 2.50 -11.37 -6.19
C PHE A 2 3.69 -12.28 -6.57
N HIS A 3 3.45 -13.27 -7.46
CA HIS A 3 4.54 -14.07 -8.05
C HIS A 3 5.55 -13.22 -8.83
N ILE A 4 5.12 -12.18 -9.54
CA ILE A 4 6.01 -11.29 -10.30
C ILE A 4 6.87 -10.45 -9.36
N ILE A 5 6.33 -9.93 -8.26
CA ILE A 5 7.03 -9.16 -7.23
C ILE A 5 8.04 -10.05 -6.50
N ILE A 6 7.65 -11.28 -6.14
CA ILE A 6 8.56 -12.27 -5.53
C ILE A 6 9.65 -12.66 -6.51
N LEU A 7 9.30 -13.01 -7.76
CA LEU A 7 10.27 -13.31 -8.81
C LEU A 7 11.21 -12.14 -9.06
N SER A 8 10.74 -10.90 -8.93
CA SER A 8 11.53 -9.69 -9.10
C SER A 8 12.41 -9.38 -7.90
N LEU A 9 11.96 -9.63 -6.67
CA LEU A 9 12.79 -9.57 -5.47
C LEU A 9 13.89 -10.63 -5.51
N CYS A 10 13.55 -11.86 -5.93
CA CYS A 10 14.51 -12.93 -6.13
C CYS A 10 15.50 -12.59 -7.25
N ALA A 11 15.03 -12.10 -8.40
CA ALA A 11 15.87 -11.68 -9.52
C ALA A 11 16.75 -10.47 -9.19
N HIS A 12 16.29 -9.53 -8.35
CA HIS A 12 17.07 -8.36 -7.93
C HIS A 12 18.15 -8.70 -6.89
N LYS A 13 17.89 -9.63 -5.97
CA LYS A 13 18.92 -10.14 -5.02
C LYS A 13 19.95 -11.05 -5.68
N VAL A 14 19.61 -11.72 -6.78
CA VAL A 14 20.60 -12.42 -7.60
C VAL A 14 21.38 -11.36 -8.37
N SER A 15 22.52 -10.97 -7.81
CA SER A 15 23.48 -10.02 -8.37
C SER A 15 23.59 -10.14 -9.91
N PRO A 16 23.70 -9.03 -10.66
CA PRO A 16 23.95 -9.06 -12.11
C PRO A 16 25.25 -9.80 -12.50
N LYS A 17 26.08 -10.19 -11.52
CA LYS A 17 27.28 -11.00 -11.73
C LYS A 17 27.04 -12.50 -11.94
N LYS A 18 25.80 -13.00 -11.80
CA LYS A 18 25.50 -14.46 -11.92
C LYS A 18 24.47 -14.83 -12.99
N LEU A 19 23.93 -13.88 -13.77
CA LEU A 19 23.08 -14.22 -14.90
C LEU A 19 23.94 -14.42 -16.16
N PRO A 20 23.84 -15.55 -16.87
CA PRO A 20 24.53 -15.72 -18.14
C PRO A 20 24.09 -14.62 -19.12
N ARG A 21 25.07 -14.03 -19.82
CA ARG A 21 24.92 -12.91 -20.79
C ARG A 21 23.87 -13.13 -21.90
N GLU A 22 23.32 -14.33 -22.01
CA GLU A 22 22.29 -14.68 -23.00
C GLU A 22 20.86 -14.29 -22.59
N PHE A 23 20.60 -13.94 -21.32
CA PHE A 23 19.27 -13.50 -20.86
C PHE A 23 19.07 -11.98 -20.80
N GLU A 24 20.13 -11.18 -21.01
CA GLU A 24 20.06 -9.71 -21.03
C GLU A 24 19.35 -9.14 -22.28
N THR A 25 19.12 -9.96 -23.32
CA THR A 25 18.59 -9.51 -24.62
C THR A 25 17.12 -9.86 -24.87
N SER A 26 16.43 -10.50 -23.92
CA SER A 26 15.03 -10.89 -24.13
C SER A 26 14.08 -9.72 -23.90
N ARG A 27 13.21 -9.41 -24.87
CA ARG A 27 12.11 -8.44 -24.73
C ARG A 27 11.25 -8.70 -23.48
N LEU A 28 11.13 -9.96 -23.05
CA LEU A 28 10.43 -10.33 -21.82
C LEU A 28 11.12 -9.78 -20.56
N HIS A 29 12.46 -9.77 -20.51
CA HIS A 29 13.20 -9.20 -19.39
C HIS A 29 13.03 -7.67 -19.32
N ALA A 30 13.06 -7.00 -20.47
CA ALA A 30 12.79 -5.56 -20.56
C ALA A 30 11.37 -5.21 -20.10
N VAL A 31 10.36 -5.97 -20.55
CA VAL A 31 8.95 -5.80 -20.13
C VAL A 31 8.77 -6.08 -18.64
N LEU A 32 9.42 -7.12 -18.09
CA LEU A 32 9.38 -7.42 -16.66
C LEU A 32 10.04 -6.32 -15.83
N GLN A 33 11.22 -5.82 -16.23
CA GLN A 33 11.86 -4.71 -15.53
C GLN A 33 11.00 -3.44 -15.57
N ASP A 34 10.32 -3.17 -16.69
CA ASP A 34 9.43 -2.03 -16.84
C ASP A 34 8.11 -2.16 -16.03
N LEU A 35 7.65 -3.39 -15.83
CA LEU A 35 6.54 -3.78 -14.93
C LEU A 35 6.92 -3.77 -13.45
N VAL A 36 8.20 -3.66 -13.12
CA VAL A 36 8.69 -3.70 -11.73
C VAL A 36 9.16 -2.34 -11.26
N ARG A 37 9.79 -1.56 -12.15
CA ARG A 37 10.30 -0.23 -11.85
C ARG A 37 9.20 0.81 -11.99
N TYR A 38 9.25 1.84 -11.14
CA TYR A 38 8.27 2.91 -11.06
C TYR A 38 8.93 4.29 -10.94
N GLY A 39 8.34 5.30 -11.58
CA GLY A 39 8.77 6.69 -11.45
C GLY A 39 10.21 6.91 -11.91
N LYS A 40 11.03 7.54 -11.07
CA LYS A 40 12.41 7.92 -11.43
C LYS A 40 13.36 6.73 -11.63
N THR A 41 13.04 5.54 -11.10
CA THR A 41 13.79 4.30 -11.37
C THR A 41 13.68 3.84 -12.84
N LYS A 42 12.69 4.33 -13.60
CA LYS A 42 12.52 4.03 -15.03
C LYS A 42 13.41 4.91 -15.94
N HIS A 43 13.86 6.06 -15.47
CA HIS A 43 14.54 7.05 -16.31
C HIS A 43 16.00 6.69 -16.64
N GLU A 44 16.56 5.69 -15.95
CA GLU A 44 17.91 5.15 -16.19
C GLU A 44 17.93 4.04 -17.25
N LEU A 45 16.78 3.61 -17.77
CA LEU A 45 16.69 2.59 -18.82
C LEU A 45 16.48 3.25 -20.18
N ASN A 46 17.28 2.85 -21.17
CA ASN A 46 17.10 3.24 -22.57
C ASN A 46 15.87 2.49 -23.12
N ARG A 47 14.67 3.08 -23.03
CA ARG A 47 13.38 2.45 -23.36
C ARG A 47 12.92 2.77 -24.78
N ASP A 48 12.41 1.75 -25.47
CA ASP A 48 11.71 1.88 -26.76
C ASP A 48 10.43 2.74 -26.63
N ASP A 49 10.12 3.54 -27.65
CA ASP A 49 9.02 4.51 -27.62
C ASP A 49 7.62 3.90 -27.42
N TRP A 50 7.41 2.65 -27.84
CA TRP A 50 6.14 1.95 -27.61
C TRP A 50 5.85 1.70 -26.12
N LEU A 51 6.87 1.47 -25.29
CA LEU A 51 6.68 1.26 -23.84
C LEU A 51 6.26 2.56 -23.14
N ARG A 52 6.60 3.72 -23.71
CA ARG A 52 6.21 5.04 -23.20
C ARG A 52 4.74 5.35 -23.46
N LEU A 53 4.11 4.70 -24.44
CA LEU A 53 2.67 4.85 -24.74
C LEU A 53 1.79 4.42 -23.57
N PHE A 54 2.26 3.50 -22.73
CA PHE A 54 1.55 2.99 -21.56
C PHE A 54 1.95 3.67 -20.25
N ASP A 55 2.67 4.78 -20.30
CA ASP A 55 3.07 5.51 -19.10
C ASP A 55 1.95 6.47 -18.66
N VAL A 56 1.48 6.26 -17.42
CA VAL A 56 0.50 7.11 -16.76
C VAL A 56 1.23 8.11 -15.84
N PRO A 57 0.89 9.40 -15.84
CA PRO A 57 1.53 10.39 -14.98
C PRO A 57 1.34 10.08 -13.50
N LYS A 58 2.41 10.18 -12.70
CA LYS A 58 2.34 10.00 -11.23
C LYS A 58 1.42 11.01 -10.55
N ARG A 59 1.14 12.14 -11.19
CA ARG A 59 0.16 13.15 -10.74
C ARG A 59 -1.25 12.56 -10.56
N TRP A 60 -1.55 11.44 -11.21
CA TRP A 60 -2.84 10.74 -11.10
C TRP A 60 -2.93 9.80 -9.89
N PHE A 61 -1.92 9.76 -9.02
CA PHE A 61 -1.94 8.92 -7.81
C PHE A 61 -3.11 9.21 -6.87
N TRP A 62 -3.67 10.42 -6.89
CA TRP A 62 -4.85 10.75 -6.10
C TRP A 62 -6.09 9.96 -6.55
N HIS A 63 -6.17 9.49 -7.80
CA HIS A 63 -7.29 8.68 -8.30
C HIS A 63 -7.47 7.39 -7.49
N PHE A 64 -6.36 6.73 -7.10
CA PHE A 64 -6.40 5.53 -6.28
C PHE A 64 -7.12 5.77 -4.96
N TYR A 65 -6.76 6.86 -4.29
CA TYR A 65 -7.31 7.21 -2.99
C TYR A 65 -8.72 7.78 -3.09
N ALA A 66 -9.05 8.52 -4.15
CA ALA A 66 -10.42 8.97 -4.41
C ALA A 66 -11.36 7.80 -4.64
N LEU A 67 -10.96 6.82 -5.47
CA LEU A 67 -11.70 5.57 -5.65
C LEU A 67 -11.83 4.82 -4.32
N SER A 68 -10.73 4.70 -3.56
CA SER A 68 -10.74 4.02 -2.27
C SER A 68 -11.71 4.66 -1.27
N VAL A 69 -11.71 5.99 -1.15
CA VAL A 69 -12.63 6.73 -0.26
C VAL A 69 -14.07 6.52 -0.68
N ALA A 70 -14.38 6.67 -1.97
CA ALA A 70 -15.75 6.51 -2.47
C ALA A 70 -16.25 5.07 -2.27
N TRP A 71 -15.45 4.08 -2.67
CA TRP A 71 -15.81 2.68 -2.60
C TRP A 71 -15.90 2.16 -1.15
N ASN A 72 -14.85 2.37 -0.35
CA ASN A 72 -14.85 1.90 1.03
C ASN A 72 -15.84 2.66 1.90
N GLY A 73 -16.09 3.95 1.61
CA GLY A 73 -17.13 4.74 2.24
C GLY A 73 -18.53 4.20 1.92
N LEU A 74 -18.80 3.85 0.65
CA LEU A 74 -20.03 3.17 0.26
C LEU A 74 -20.20 1.84 1.02
N LEU A 75 -19.17 0.99 1.03
CA LEU A 75 -19.21 -0.29 1.75
C LEU A 75 -19.44 -0.10 3.25
N LEU A 76 -18.81 0.91 3.87
CA LEU A 76 -19.02 1.24 5.27
C LEU A 76 -20.47 1.67 5.55
N VAL A 77 -21.06 2.51 4.70
CA VAL A 77 -22.46 2.94 4.82
C VAL A 77 -23.41 1.75 4.66
N LEU A 78 -23.16 0.87 3.69
CA LEU A 78 -23.96 -0.34 3.49
C LEU A 78 -23.85 -1.28 4.70
N TYR A 79 -22.65 -1.45 5.25
CA TYR A 79 -22.38 -2.26 6.44
C TYR A 79 -23.08 -1.72 7.69
N LEU A 80 -22.95 -0.41 7.95
CA LEU A 80 -23.64 0.28 9.04
C LEU A 80 -25.16 0.19 8.91
N ASN A 81 -25.70 0.37 7.70
CA ASN A 81 -27.14 0.25 7.47
C ASN A 81 -27.62 -1.20 7.70
N ALA A 82 -26.82 -2.20 7.33
CA ALA A 82 -27.15 -3.60 7.61
C ALA A 82 -27.17 -3.90 9.12
N ILE A 83 -26.24 -3.34 9.89
CA ILE A 83 -26.19 -3.50 11.35
C ILE A 83 -27.32 -2.74 12.04
N ILE A 84 -27.51 -1.45 11.73
CA ILE A 84 -28.44 -0.56 12.46
C ILE A 84 -29.89 -0.83 12.05
N SER A 85 -30.15 -0.97 10.75
CA SER A 85 -31.52 -1.11 10.23
C SER A 85 -31.94 -2.57 10.07
N HIS A 86 -31.09 -3.53 10.41
CA HIS A 86 -31.29 -4.98 10.18
C HIS A 86 -31.68 -5.32 8.73
N ARG A 87 -31.24 -4.50 7.76
CA ARG A 87 -31.55 -4.70 6.33
C ARG A 87 -30.51 -5.61 5.69
N SER A 88 -30.95 -6.48 4.81
CA SER A 88 -30.05 -7.22 3.93
C SER A 88 -29.31 -6.27 2.99
N TYR A 89 -28.09 -6.64 2.61
CA TYR A 89 -27.35 -5.94 1.59
C TYR A 89 -28.10 -5.89 0.25
N PRO A 90 -27.79 -4.89 -0.61
CA PRO A 90 -28.20 -4.94 -2.00
C PRO A 90 -27.83 -6.28 -2.64
N SER A 91 -28.71 -6.86 -3.46
CA SER A 91 -28.58 -8.25 -3.95
C SER A 91 -27.28 -8.56 -4.69
N TRP A 92 -26.60 -7.56 -5.24
CA TRP A 92 -25.29 -7.75 -5.90
C TRP A 92 -24.16 -8.04 -4.91
N LEU A 93 -24.20 -7.46 -3.70
CA LEU A 93 -23.07 -7.50 -2.76
C LEU A 93 -22.88 -8.90 -2.17
N PRO A 94 -23.90 -9.59 -1.63
CA PRO A 94 -23.74 -10.99 -1.18
C PRO A 94 -23.24 -11.90 -2.30
N ARG A 95 -23.76 -11.77 -3.52
CA ARG A 95 -23.30 -12.55 -4.68
C ARG A 95 -21.81 -12.38 -4.96
N VAL A 96 -21.30 -11.14 -4.84
CA VAL A 96 -19.86 -10.86 -5.01
C VAL A 96 -19.06 -11.43 -3.84
N LEU A 97 -19.53 -11.28 -2.60
CA LEU A 97 -18.84 -11.82 -1.42
C LEU A 97 -18.77 -13.36 -1.49
N ASP A 98 -19.86 -14.03 -1.82
CA ASP A 98 -19.95 -15.49 -1.96
C ASP A 98 -19.01 -16.00 -3.07
N LEU A 99 -18.90 -15.27 -4.18
CA LEU A 99 -17.96 -15.57 -5.25
C LEU A 99 -16.50 -15.46 -4.77
N LEU A 100 -16.20 -14.44 -3.95
CA LEU A 100 -14.84 -14.18 -3.45
C LEU A 100 -14.42 -15.13 -2.32
N THR A 101 -15.33 -15.52 -1.43
CA THR A 101 -15.03 -16.45 -0.33
C THR A 101 -15.07 -17.92 -0.73
N GLY A 102 -15.64 -18.22 -1.90
CA GLY A 102 -16.19 -19.52 -2.21
C GLY A 102 -17.45 -19.79 -1.39
N MET A 103 -18.39 -20.55 -1.94
CA MET A 103 -19.71 -20.83 -1.33
C MET A 103 -19.63 -21.50 0.06
N THR A 104 -18.45 -21.92 0.52
CA THR A 104 -18.24 -22.67 1.77
C THR A 104 -16.88 -22.38 2.43
N SER A 105 -16.68 -21.20 3.04
CA SER A 105 -15.47 -20.95 3.85
C SER A 105 -15.65 -21.26 5.35
N THR A 106 -15.24 -22.44 5.81
CA THR A 106 -15.30 -22.88 7.21
C THR A 106 -14.21 -22.27 8.12
N HIS A 107 -13.89 -20.98 7.96
CA HIS A 107 -12.86 -20.33 8.77
C HIS A 107 -13.43 -19.50 9.92
N ASN A 108 -12.64 -19.35 10.98
CA ASN A 108 -12.99 -18.70 12.25
C ASN A 108 -13.63 -17.33 11.97
N PRO A 109 -14.88 -17.10 12.40
CA PRO A 109 -15.56 -15.85 12.11
C PRO A 109 -14.91 -14.69 12.86
N VAL A 110 -14.63 -13.61 12.14
CA VAL A 110 -14.20 -12.35 12.75
C VAL A 110 -15.43 -11.66 13.35
N PRO A 111 -15.34 -11.08 14.57
CA PRO A 111 -16.44 -10.33 15.16
C PRO A 111 -16.89 -9.14 14.28
N GLN A 112 -18.19 -8.83 14.30
CA GLN A 112 -18.77 -7.71 13.56
C GLN A 112 -18.12 -6.36 13.93
N LEU A 113 -17.83 -6.16 15.22
CA LEU A 113 -17.12 -4.96 15.68
C LEU A 113 -15.74 -4.84 15.01
N SER A 114 -14.98 -5.92 14.93
CA SER A 114 -13.66 -5.90 14.28
C SER A 114 -13.76 -5.53 12.81
N THR A 115 -14.74 -6.08 12.09
CA THR A 115 -15.00 -5.72 10.68
C THR A 115 -15.41 -4.26 10.53
N LEU A 116 -16.31 -3.77 11.38
CA LEU A 116 -16.71 -2.37 11.39
C LEU A 116 -15.50 -1.45 11.61
N LEU A 117 -14.67 -1.78 12.61
CA LEU A 117 -13.48 -1.01 12.95
C LEU A 117 -12.48 -1.00 11.80
N VAL A 118 -12.15 -2.16 11.20
CA VAL A 118 -11.21 -2.20 10.07
C VAL A 118 -11.77 -1.43 8.87
N GLN A 119 -13.06 -1.57 8.55
CA GLN A 119 -13.68 -0.83 7.44
C GLN A 119 -13.63 0.69 7.69
N LEU A 120 -13.88 1.13 8.92
CA LEU A 120 -13.76 2.53 9.32
C LEU A 120 -12.32 3.04 9.22
N LEU A 121 -11.35 2.32 9.81
CA LEU A 121 -9.94 2.70 9.78
C LEU A 121 -9.39 2.72 8.34
N LEU A 122 -9.85 1.82 7.47
CA LEU A 122 -9.51 1.81 6.05
C LEU A 122 -10.04 3.05 5.33
N CYS A 123 -11.27 3.49 5.65
CA CYS A 123 -11.82 4.74 5.12
C CYS A 123 -11.00 5.95 5.60
N LEU A 124 -10.67 6.01 6.90
CA LEU A 124 -9.86 7.09 7.47
C LEU A 124 -8.45 7.13 6.86
N HIS A 125 -7.81 5.97 6.69
CA HIS A 125 -6.52 5.85 6.01
C HIS A 125 -6.62 6.39 4.58
N SER A 126 -7.62 5.92 3.82
CA SER A 126 -7.81 6.33 2.43
C SER A 126 -8.06 7.83 2.30
N LEU A 127 -8.89 8.41 3.17
CA LEU A 127 -9.18 9.84 3.20
C LEU A 127 -7.93 10.66 3.52
N ARG A 128 -7.19 10.26 4.56
CA ARG A 128 -5.92 10.92 4.90
C ARG A 128 -4.95 10.88 3.73
N ARG A 129 -4.77 9.72 3.09
CA ARG A 129 -3.89 9.57 1.92
C ARG A 129 -4.36 10.42 0.73
N LEU A 130 -5.66 10.54 0.50
CA LEU A 130 -6.22 11.44 -0.52
C LEU A 130 -5.86 12.90 -0.21
N LEU A 131 -6.10 13.35 1.02
CA LEU A 131 -5.78 14.72 1.45
C LEU A 131 -4.28 15.00 1.37
N GLU A 132 -3.42 14.05 1.77
CA GLU A 132 -1.97 14.16 1.62
C GLU A 132 -1.56 14.24 0.13
N CYS A 133 -2.25 13.54 -0.77
CA CYS A 133 -1.99 13.65 -2.21
C CYS A 133 -2.39 15.01 -2.77
N LEU A 134 -3.53 15.55 -2.36
CA LEU A 134 -4.06 16.81 -2.89
C LEU A 134 -3.37 18.04 -2.28
N CYS A 135 -3.05 17.99 -0.98
CA CYS A 135 -2.63 19.17 -0.21
C CYS A 135 -1.15 19.18 0.17
N VAL A 136 -0.49 18.02 0.28
CA VAL A 136 0.89 17.92 0.80
C VAL A 136 1.88 17.47 -0.28
N SER A 137 1.47 16.55 -1.15
CA SER A 137 2.39 15.87 -2.06
C SER A 137 2.78 16.75 -3.24
N VAL A 138 4.08 16.97 -3.41
CA VAL A 138 4.63 17.61 -4.61
C VAL A 138 5.05 16.52 -5.59
N PHE A 139 4.24 16.28 -6.62
CA PHE A 139 4.54 15.27 -7.65
C PHE A 139 5.54 15.80 -8.67
N SER A 140 6.57 15.01 -8.97
CA SER A 140 7.44 15.23 -10.13
C SER A 140 6.86 14.57 -11.38
N ASP A 141 7.51 14.74 -12.54
CA ASP A 141 7.14 14.12 -13.82
C ASP A 141 7.49 12.61 -13.92
N GLY A 142 7.34 11.89 -12.80
CA GLY A 142 7.49 10.43 -12.79
C GLY A 142 6.27 9.77 -13.41
N VAL A 143 6.46 8.55 -13.91
CA VAL A 143 5.41 7.76 -14.57
C VAL A 143 5.24 6.37 -13.94
N ILE A 144 4.05 5.81 -14.05
CA ILE A 144 3.67 4.45 -13.66
C ILE A 144 3.12 3.73 -14.90
N HIS A 145 3.41 2.44 -15.07
CA HIS A 145 2.88 1.69 -16.22
C HIS A 145 1.36 1.49 -16.08
N LEU A 146 0.60 1.53 -17.17
CA LEU A 146 -0.86 1.43 -17.20
C LEU A 146 -1.37 0.16 -16.51
N VAL A 147 -0.71 -0.98 -16.74
CA VAL A 147 -1.08 -2.25 -16.09
C VAL A 147 -0.99 -2.15 -14.56
N GLN A 148 0.06 -1.50 -14.05
CA GLN A 148 0.23 -1.31 -12.61
C GLN A 148 -0.80 -0.32 -12.07
N TYR A 149 -1.15 0.70 -12.87
CA TYR A 149 -2.20 1.65 -12.55
C TYR A 149 -3.58 0.96 -12.43
N VAL A 150 -4.00 0.19 -13.44
CA VAL A 150 -5.26 -0.57 -13.39
C VAL A 150 -5.27 -1.54 -12.20
N PHE A 151 -4.15 -2.24 -11.97
CA PHE A 151 -4.02 -3.13 -10.82
C PHE A 151 -4.19 -2.39 -9.48
N GLY A 152 -3.62 -1.18 -9.36
CA GLY A 152 -3.80 -0.34 -8.18
C GLY A 152 -5.25 0.04 -7.93
N LEU A 153 -6.03 0.35 -8.97
CA LEU A 153 -7.46 0.63 -8.84
C LEU A 153 -8.23 -0.62 -8.37
N CYS A 154 -7.98 -1.76 -9.02
CA CYS A 154 -8.60 -3.04 -8.63
C CYS A 154 -8.24 -3.43 -7.19
N TYR A 155 -7.00 -3.17 -6.76
CA TYR A 155 -6.54 -3.44 -5.40
C TYR A 155 -7.38 -2.71 -4.35
N TYR A 156 -7.66 -1.41 -4.51
CA TYR A 156 -8.47 -0.66 -3.54
C TYR A 156 -9.94 -1.08 -3.51
N ILE A 157 -10.48 -1.58 -4.63
CA ILE A 157 -11.82 -2.19 -4.67
C ILE A 157 -11.81 -3.52 -3.89
N ALA A 158 -10.86 -4.39 -4.21
CA ALA A 158 -10.72 -5.71 -3.61
C ALA A 158 -10.41 -5.64 -2.10
N LEU A 159 -9.69 -4.60 -1.65
CA LEU A 159 -9.34 -4.41 -0.26
C LEU A 159 -10.58 -4.25 0.63
N GLY A 160 -11.53 -3.40 0.22
CA GLY A 160 -12.79 -3.22 0.94
C GLY A 160 -13.67 -4.47 0.93
N LEU A 161 -13.72 -5.16 -0.20
CA LEU A 161 -14.46 -6.43 -0.29
C LEU A 161 -13.84 -7.50 0.60
N THR A 162 -12.50 -7.58 0.67
CA THR A 162 -11.77 -8.50 1.56
C THR A 162 -12.12 -8.28 3.05
N VAL A 163 -12.28 -7.02 3.47
CA VAL A 163 -12.71 -6.69 4.84
C VAL A 163 -14.11 -7.26 5.10
N LEU A 164 -15.07 -7.03 4.19
CA LEU A 164 -16.42 -7.56 4.33
C LEU A 164 -16.49 -9.09 4.27
N CYS A 165 -15.67 -9.73 3.42
CA CYS A 165 -15.55 -11.19 3.35
C CYS A 165 -15.04 -11.82 4.66
N SER A 166 -14.37 -11.04 5.51
CA SER A 166 -13.88 -11.52 6.80
C SER A 166 -15.01 -11.66 7.83
N ASP A 167 -16.13 -10.95 7.61
CA ASP A 167 -17.32 -11.06 8.44
C ASP A 167 -18.28 -12.14 7.92
N ARG A 168 -18.89 -12.84 8.87
CA ARG A 168 -20.10 -13.61 8.60
C ARG A 168 -21.21 -12.98 9.42
N LEU A 169 -22.03 -12.16 8.77
CA LEU A 169 -23.18 -11.43 9.33
C LEU A 169 -24.23 -12.28 10.09
N GLY A 170 -24.02 -13.58 10.26
CA GLY A 170 -24.99 -14.55 10.75
C GLY A 170 -24.73 -15.16 12.13
N LYS A 171 -23.68 -14.80 12.87
CA LYS A 171 -23.46 -15.33 14.24
C LYS A 171 -22.87 -14.28 15.19
N GLY A 172 -23.72 -13.50 15.84
CA GLY A 172 -23.31 -12.51 16.82
C GLY A 172 -24.49 -11.82 17.51
N THR A 173 -25.33 -12.59 18.19
CA THR A 173 -26.45 -12.12 19.03
C THR A 173 -25.93 -11.42 20.30
N GLY A 174 -25.37 -10.22 20.17
CA GLY A 174 -24.88 -9.41 21.30
C GLY A 174 -24.63 -7.95 20.92
N SER A 175 -24.51 -7.07 21.92
CA SER A 175 -24.14 -5.66 21.72
C SER A 175 -22.75 -5.56 21.08
N LEU A 176 -22.53 -4.61 20.17
CA LEU A 176 -21.21 -4.41 19.54
C LEU A 176 -20.11 -4.24 20.59
N LEU A 177 -20.40 -3.57 21.70
CA LEU A 177 -19.44 -3.31 22.76
C LEU A 177 -18.98 -4.57 23.49
N SER A 178 -19.81 -5.62 23.56
CA SER A 178 -19.40 -6.89 24.19
C SER A 178 -18.42 -7.68 23.33
N GLN A 179 -18.18 -7.25 22.08
CA GLN A 179 -17.20 -7.84 21.18
C GLN A 179 -15.83 -7.14 21.27
N LEU A 180 -15.70 -6.10 22.10
CA LEU A 180 -14.46 -5.36 22.25
C LEU A 180 -13.38 -6.24 22.89
N ASP A 181 -12.25 -6.34 22.21
CA ASP A 181 -11.09 -7.09 22.65
C ASP A 181 -9.86 -6.17 22.77
N TRP A 182 -8.90 -6.53 23.61
CA TRP A 182 -7.62 -5.84 23.75
C TRP A 182 -6.86 -5.75 22.42
N PHE A 183 -7.01 -6.77 21.56
CA PHE A 183 -6.48 -6.74 20.20
C PHE A 183 -7.03 -5.58 19.35
N ASN A 184 -8.29 -5.18 19.54
CA ASN A 184 -8.83 -3.99 18.88
C ASN A 184 -8.13 -2.72 19.36
N VAL A 185 -7.93 -2.58 20.67
CA VAL A 185 -7.26 -1.41 21.28
C VAL A 185 -5.81 -1.31 20.82
N ALA A 186 -5.07 -2.43 20.86
CA ALA A 186 -3.70 -2.52 20.40
C ALA A 186 -3.59 -2.20 18.90
N GLY A 187 -4.50 -2.74 18.08
CA GLY A 187 -4.58 -2.46 16.65
C GLY A 187 -4.84 -0.98 16.35
N VAL A 188 -5.85 -0.36 16.99
CA VAL A 188 -6.16 1.07 16.81
C VAL A 188 -4.98 1.94 17.25
N THR A 189 -4.31 1.60 18.35
CA THR A 189 -3.14 2.34 18.84
C THR A 189 -1.99 2.26 17.84
N LEU A 190 -1.70 1.06 17.31
CA LEU A 190 -0.68 0.88 16.28
C LEU A 190 -1.04 1.63 14.99
N PHE A 191 -2.31 1.63 14.59
CA PHE A 191 -2.80 2.37 13.43
C PHE A 191 -2.52 3.86 13.55
N ILE A 192 -2.81 4.46 14.70
CA ILE A 192 -2.58 5.89 14.95
C ILE A 192 -1.09 6.20 14.89
N GLY A 193 -0.25 5.44 15.60
CA GLY A 193 1.21 5.64 15.61
C GLY A 193 1.82 5.50 14.21
N ALA A 194 1.42 4.48 13.46
CA ALA A 194 1.87 4.26 12.10
C ALA A 194 1.38 5.36 11.14
N SER A 195 0.15 5.82 11.28
CA SER A 195 -0.41 6.93 10.48
C SER A 195 0.35 8.24 10.73
N VAL A 196 0.69 8.55 11.98
CA VAL A 196 1.50 9.71 12.34
C VAL A 196 2.89 9.62 11.71
N LEU A 197 3.57 8.47 11.87
CA LEU A 197 4.89 8.23 11.27
C LEU A 197 4.88 8.42 9.74
N GLN A 198 3.85 7.87 9.09
CA GLN A 198 3.71 8.00 7.64
C GLN A 198 3.49 9.45 7.22
N HIS A 199 2.59 10.16 7.91
CA HIS A 199 2.29 11.56 7.60
C HIS A 199 3.54 12.44 7.76
N GLN A 200 4.26 12.30 8.88
CA GLN A 200 5.51 13.03 9.13
C GLN A 200 6.54 12.77 8.02
N SER A 201 6.66 11.52 7.59
CA SER A 201 7.57 11.13 6.50
C SER A 201 7.19 11.80 5.17
N MET A 202 5.89 11.87 4.86
CA MET A 202 5.37 12.52 3.64
C MET A 202 5.59 14.03 3.66
N VAL A 203 5.33 14.68 4.80
CA VAL A 203 5.57 16.12 4.99
C VAL A 203 7.05 16.44 4.81
N LEU A 204 7.95 15.63 5.37
CA LEU A 204 9.39 15.84 5.21
C LEU A 204 9.82 15.69 3.74
N LEU A 205 9.30 14.69 3.02
CA LEU A 205 9.56 14.53 1.59
C LEU A 205 9.02 15.71 0.75
N ALA A 206 7.87 16.27 1.12
CA ALA A 206 7.32 17.45 0.46
C ALA A 206 8.20 18.69 0.70
N ARG A 207 8.67 18.88 1.94
CA ARG A 207 9.56 20.00 2.32
C ARG A 207 10.90 20.00 1.60
N LEU A 208 11.36 18.86 1.07
CA LEU A 208 12.57 18.84 0.23
C LEU A 208 12.38 19.55 -1.12
N ARG A 209 11.13 19.72 -1.55
CA ARG A 209 10.73 20.30 -2.84
C ARG A 209 10.11 21.69 -2.69
N THR A 210 9.71 22.07 -1.48
CA THR A 210 9.11 23.38 -1.19
C THR A 210 10.06 24.28 -0.41
N GLY A 211 10.02 25.57 -0.71
CA GLY A 211 10.75 26.60 0.00
C GLY A 211 10.13 26.96 1.35
N LYS A 212 10.78 27.90 2.07
CA LYS A 212 10.23 28.49 3.30
C LYS A 212 8.87 29.18 3.09
N SER A 213 8.57 29.59 1.85
CA SER A 213 7.30 30.20 1.43
C SER A 213 6.20 29.19 1.09
N GLY A 214 6.48 27.88 1.15
CA GLY A 214 5.55 26.82 0.75
C GLY A 214 5.42 26.62 -0.78
N ARG A 215 6.03 27.48 -1.59
CA ARG A 215 6.07 27.32 -3.05
C ARG A 215 7.05 26.22 -3.47
N VAL A 216 6.74 25.51 -4.55
CA VAL A 216 7.62 24.49 -5.12
C VAL A 216 8.86 25.16 -5.70
N GLU A 217 10.03 24.92 -5.11
CA GLU A 217 11.31 25.47 -5.56
C GLU A 217 12.05 24.52 -6.49
N THR A 218 11.86 23.20 -6.31
CA THR A 218 12.58 22.22 -7.13
C THR A 218 11.85 20.88 -7.23
N LEU A 219 11.92 20.26 -8.41
CA LEU A 219 11.51 18.88 -8.64
C LEU A 219 12.70 17.90 -8.57
N ALA A 220 13.90 18.42 -8.30
CA ALA A 220 15.10 17.62 -8.12
C ALA A 220 14.92 16.64 -6.95
N HIS A 221 15.45 15.44 -7.13
CA HIS A 221 15.51 14.50 -6.02
C HIS A 221 16.59 14.98 -5.06
N LYS A 222 16.31 14.96 -3.75
CA LYS A 222 17.25 15.25 -2.68
C LYS A 222 17.17 14.13 -1.66
N VAL A 223 18.27 13.87 -0.96
CA VAL A 223 18.29 12.87 0.12
C VAL A 223 17.53 13.43 1.33
N PRO A 224 16.51 12.73 1.85
CA PRO A 224 15.81 13.15 3.07
C PRO A 224 16.71 13.01 4.29
N ILE A 225 16.65 14.01 5.18
CA ILE A 225 17.40 14.08 6.44
C ILE A 225 16.40 14.43 7.55
N GLY A 226 16.52 13.78 8.71
CA GLY A 226 15.69 13.99 9.89
C GLY A 226 14.65 12.89 10.15
N GLY A 227 14.29 12.76 11.43
CA GLY A 227 13.33 11.78 11.90
C GLY A 227 13.74 10.34 11.56
N TRP A 228 12.78 9.54 11.12
CA TRP A 228 13.02 8.13 10.79
C TRP A 228 13.85 7.91 9.52
N PHE A 229 14.09 8.96 8.72
CA PHE A 229 14.98 8.86 7.57
C PHE A 229 16.44 8.63 7.98
N GLU A 230 16.82 8.91 9.24
CA GLU A 230 18.16 8.58 9.74
C GLU A 230 18.39 7.08 9.92
N LEU A 231 17.31 6.30 10.06
CA LEU A 231 17.38 4.85 10.25
C LEU A 231 17.17 4.11 8.93
N VAL A 232 16.18 4.55 8.15
CA VAL A 232 15.76 3.87 6.92
C VAL A 232 15.51 4.85 5.78
N SER A 233 15.64 4.37 4.55
CA SER A 233 15.50 5.18 3.34
C SER A 233 14.05 5.53 3.05
N CYS A 234 13.13 4.60 3.36
CA CYS A 234 11.71 4.71 3.08
C CYS A 234 10.84 4.44 4.33
N PRO A 235 10.88 5.29 5.37
CA PRO A 235 10.11 5.10 6.60
C PRO A 235 8.59 5.14 6.37
N HIS A 236 8.13 5.89 5.36
CA HIS A 236 6.72 5.95 4.96
C HIS A 236 6.18 4.61 4.43
N TYR A 237 7.02 3.79 3.83
CA TYR A 237 6.65 2.44 3.42
C TYR A 237 6.55 1.53 4.63
N PHE A 238 7.49 1.63 5.59
CA PHE A 238 7.44 0.86 6.83
C PHE A 238 6.18 1.17 7.62
N ALA A 239 5.83 2.44 7.71
CA ALA A 239 4.59 2.89 8.30
C ALA A 239 3.35 2.32 7.59
N GLU A 240 3.34 2.23 6.25
CA GLU A 240 2.25 1.56 5.52
C GLU A 240 2.13 0.10 5.94
N LEU A 241 3.23 -0.65 6.04
CA LEU A 241 3.18 -2.04 6.52
C LEU A 241 2.57 -2.13 7.93
N LEU A 242 2.98 -1.26 8.84
CA LEU A 242 2.43 -1.23 10.21
C LEU A 242 0.92 -0.92 10.23
N ILE A 243 0.42 -0.09 9.31
CA ILE A 243 -1.03 0.16 9.15
C ILE A 243 -1.75 -1.14 8.78
N TYR A 244 -1.23 -1.96 7.87
CA TYR A 244 -1.90 -3.23 7.52
C TYR A 244 -1.77 -4.28 8.63
N VAL A 245 -0.63 -4.33 9.33
CA VAL A 245 -0.47 -5.17 10.53
C VAL A 245 -1.47 -4.75 11.62
N SER A 246 -1.73 -3.45 11.77
CA SER A 246 -2.72 -2.95 12.72
C SER A 246 -4.12 -3.48 12.44
N PHE A 247 -4.51 -3.59 11.15
CA PHE A 247 -5.79 -4.19 10.76
C PHE A 247 -5.83 -5.69 11.08
N SER A 248 -4.71 -6.42 10.95
CA SER A 248 -4.63 -7.82 11.40
C SER A 248 -4.92 -7.93 12.89
N LEU A 249 -4.35 -7.03 13.70
CA LEU A 249 -4.58 -7.01 15.14
C LEU A 249 -6.04 -6.70 15.45
N VAL A 250 -6.66 -5.73 14.77
CA VAL A 250 -8.10 -5.45 14.95
C VAL A 250 -8.96 -6.68 14.60
N PHE A 251 -8.53 -7.51 13.65
CA PHE A 251 -9.14 -8.81 13.35
C PHE A 251 -8.79 -9.95 14.32
N GLY A 252 -8.14 -9.66 15.46
CA GLY A 252 -7.72 -10.66 16.44
C GLY A 252 -6.49 -11.49 16.01
N GLY A 253 -5.83 -11.12 14.90
CA GLY A 253 -4.61 -11.77 14.42
C GLY A 253 -4.81 -13.13 13.75
N LEU A 254 -6.04 -13.62 13.60
CA LEU A 254 -6.32 -14.97 13.09
C LEU A 254 -6.83 -15.01 11.65
N SER A 255 -7.13 -13.85 11.03
CA SER A 255 -7.61 -13.80 9.65
C SER A 255 -6.48 -14.13 8.66
N LEU A 256 -6.46 -15.35 8.15
CA LEU A 256 -5.50 -15.80 7.14
C LEU A 256 -5.56 -14.92 5.89
N THR A 257 -6.76 -14.64 5.39
CA THR A 257 -6.99 -13.79 4.22
C THR A 257 -6.34 -12.42 4.41
N TRP A 258 -6.47 -11.85 5.61
CA TRP A 258 -5.87 -10.55 5.90
C TRP A 258 -4.34 -10.61 6.02
N TRP A 259 -3.79 -11.68 6.60
CA TRP A 259 -2.33 -11.89 6.59
C TRP A 259 -1.74 -12.02 5.18
N LEU A 260 -2.49 -12.56 4.22
CA LEU A 260 -2.07 -12.54 2.81
C LEU A 260 -2.00 -11.11 2.25
N VAL A 261 -2.93 -10.23 2.65
CA VAL A 261 -2.87 -8.80 2.31
C VAL A 261 -1.64 -8.15 2.92
N VAL A 262 -1.35 -8.40 4.20
CA VAL A 262 -0.13 -7.90 4.87
C VAL A 262 1.12 -8.38 4.15
N LEU A 263 1.19 -9.66 3.78
CA LEU A 263 2.33 -10.24 3.08
C LEU A 263 2.52 -9.61 1.69
N TYR A 264 1.43 -9.39 0.96
CA TYR A 264 1.47 -8.66 -0.30
C TYR A 264 2.01 -7.24 -0.11
N VAL A 265 1.54 -6.50 0.90
CA VAL A 265 2.04 -5.15 1.21
C VAL A 265 3.52 -5.19 1.59
N LEU A 266 3.94 -6.13 2.44
CA LEU A 266 5.34 -6.30 2.84
C LEU A 266 6.24 -6.43 1.61
N PHE A 267 5.94 -7.36 0.70
CA PHE A 267 6.79 -7.58 -0.47
C PHE A 267 6.78 -6.40 -1.44
N ASN A 268 5.60 -5.82 -1.70
CA ASN A 268 5.50 -4.67 -2.60
C ASN A 268 6.28 -3.46 -2.06
N GLN A 269 6.15 -3.17 -0.76
CA GLN A 269 6.85 -2.07 -0.11
C GLN A 269 8.35 -2.33 0.04
N ALA A 270 8.76 -3.55 0.38
CA ALA A 270 10.17 -3.92 0.47
C ALA A 270 10.89 -3.78 -0.88
N LEU A 271 10.25 -4.22 -1.97
CA LEU A 271 10.81 -4.07 -3.33
C LEU A 271 10.96 -2.59 -3.70
N ALA A 272 9.91 -1.79 -3.50
CA ALA A 272 9.95 -0.36 -3.80
C ALA A 272 10.99 0.38 -2.94
N ALA A 273 11.13 -0.01 -1.67
CA ALA A 273 12.12 0.56 -0.77
C ALA A 273 13.56 0.21 -1.18
N GLN A 274 13.82 -1.03 -1.56
CA GLN A 274 15.14 -1.47 -1.99
C GLN A 274 15.58 -0.73 -3.25
N LEU A 275 14.69 -0.63 -4.26
CA LEU A 275 14.99 0.11 -5.48
C LEU A 275 15.28 1.59 -5.17
N CYS A 276 14.54 2.19 -4.24
CA CYS A 276 14.79 3.56 -3.81
C CYS A 276 16.14 3.71 -3.07
N HIS A 277 16.48 2.74 -2.21
CA HIS A 277 17.74 2.70 -1.48
C HIS A 277 18.95 2.59 -2.43
N ASP A 278 18.88 1.66 -3.39
CA ASP A 278 19.94 1.46 -4.37
C ASP A 278 20.13 2.72 -5.23
N LEU A 279 19.02 3.38 -5.63
CA LEU A 279 19.10 4.66 -6.32
C LEU A 279 19.80 5.74 -5.48
N TYR A 280 19.53 5.81 -4.17
CA TYR A 280 20.20 6.79 -3.32
C TYR A 280 21.71 6.52 -3.21
N ILE A 281 22.11 5.26 -3.01
CA ILE A 281 23.52 4.86 -2.93
C ILE A 281 24.26 5.19 -4.22
N ASN A 282 23.68 4.85 -5.37
CA ASN A 282 24.33 5.04 -6.67
C ASN A 282 24.42 6.52 -7.05
N LYS A 283 23.42 7.32 -6.66
CA LYS A 283 23.32 8.73 -7.05
C LYS A 283 24.09 9.67 -6.13
N TYR A 284 24.15 9.40 -4.83
CA TYR A 284 24.73 10.33 -3.85
C TYR A 284 25.90 9.69 -3.11
N LYS A 285 27.11 10.18 -3.41
CA LYS A 285 28.33 9.77 -2.69
C LYS A 285 28.28 10.07 -1.18
N SER A 286 27.51 11.07 -0.78
CA SER A 286 27.30 11.46 0.63
C SER A 286 26.19 10.68 1.34
N TYR A 287 25.61 9.66 0.69
CA TYR A 287 24.51 8.89 1.28
C TYR A 287 24.98 8.10 2.52
N PRO A 288 24.26 8.15 3.66
CA PRO A 288 24.66 7.41 4.86
C PRO A 288 24.51 5.89 4.68
N MET A 289 25.65 5.18 4.66
CA MET A 289 25.69 3.72 4.42
C MET A 289 25.15 2.87 5.58
N ASN A 290 24.95 3.48 6.75
CA ASN A 290 24.34 2.83 7.90
C ASN A 290 22.80 2.73 7.79
N ARG A 291 22.17 3.54 6.92
CA ARG A 291 20.72 3.47 6.69
C ARG A 291 20.33 2.14 6.04
N LYS A 292 19.18 1.63 6.43
CA LYS A 292 18.55 0.47 5.81
C LYS A 292 17.51 0.91 4.77
N ALA A 293 16.99 0.02 3.94
CA ALA A 293 16.02 0.35 2.91
C ALA A 293 14.65 0.68 3.51
N PHE A 294 14.15 -0.16 4.40
CA PHE A 294 12.75 -0.28 4.80
C PHE A 294 12.54 -0.62 6.28
N ILE A 295 13.08 -1.74 6.79
CA ILE A 295 12.94 -2.18 8.19
C ILE A 295 14.20 -1.76 8.95
N PRO A 296 14.08 -0.92 10.00
CA PRO A 296 15.22 -0.53 10.80
C PRO A 296 16.03 -1.75 11.27
N PHE A 297 17.35 -1.67 11.13
CA PHE A 297 18.32 -2.70 11.54
C PHE A 297 18.24 -4.05 10.81
N VAL A 298 17.27 -4.28 9.92
CA VAL A 298 17.09 -5.56 9.20
C VAL A 298 17.29 -5.40 7.70
N LEU A 299 16.46 -4.57 7.05
CA LEU A 299 16.40 -4.47 5.59
C LEU A 299 16.37 -3.03 5.14
#